data_AF-A0A1F8M438-F1
#
_entry.id   AF-A0A1F8M438-F1
#
_cell.length_a   1.000
_cell.length_b   1.000
_cell.length_c   1.000
_cell.angle_alpha   90.00
_cell.angle_beta   90.00
_cell.angle_gamma   90.00
#
_symmetry.space_group_name_H-M   'P 1'
#
loop_
_entity.id
_entity.type
_entity.pdbx_description
1 polymer ?
#
loop_
_entity_poly.entity_id
_entity_poly.type
_entity_poly.pdbx_seq_one_letter_code
_entity_poly.pdbx_strand_id
1 'polypeptide(L)'
;MIDLKILGYQSAQRYAVRQTVVAAERVFKNEHPDLKIVITELKDWVKIEQYTPVLSAPSLVVNEKLVCVGRFPSRDEVLGWLRSAVID
;
A
#
# COMPACT_ATOMS: atom_id res chain seq x y z
N MET A 1 8.20 11.31 -3.96
CA MET A 1 6.76 11.03 -3.79
C MET A 1 6.60 9.53 -3.82
N ILE A 2 5.90 8.94 -2.84
CA ILE A 2 5.62 7.49 -2.83
C ILE A 2 4.14 7.29 -3.15
N ASP A 3 3.87 6.44 -4.13
CA ASP A 3 2.50 6.07 -4.50
C ASP A 3 2.14 4.70 -3.93
N LEU A 4 1.09 4.66 -3.12
CA LEU A 4 0.56 3.47 -2.47
C LEU A 4 -0.81 3.13 -3.04
N LYS A 5 -0.99 1.90 -3.49
CA LYS A 5 -2.28 1.41 -3.98
C LYS A 5 -2.73 0.19 -3.20
N ILE A 6 -3.92 0.27 -2.62
CA ILE A 6 -4.58 -0.84 -1.92
C ILE A 6 -5.55 -1.49 -2.89
N LEU A 7 -5.29 -2.75 -3.24
CA LEU A 7 -6.08 -3.52 -4.19
C LEU A 7 -7.05 -4.43 -3.43
N GLY A 8 -8.33 -4.35 -3.78
CA GLY A 8 -9.36 -5.19 -3.17
C GLY A 8 -10.77 -4.79 -3.59
N TYR A 9 -11.71 -5.74 -3.65
CA TYR A 9 -13.13 -5.44 -3.87
C TYR A 9 -13.90 -5.15 -2.58
N GLN A 10 -13.51 -5.79 -1.48
CA GLN A 10 -14.21 -5.69 -0.20
C GLN A 10 -13.77 -4.45 0.59
N SER A 11 -14.74 -3.64 1.03
CA SER A 11 -14.50 -2.41 1.80
C SER A 11 -13.81 -2.67 3.14
N ALA A 12 -14.21 -3.70 3.88
CA ALA A 12 -13.63 -4.03 5.18
C ALA A 12 -12.13 -4.36 5.09
N GLN A 13 -11.75 -5.16 4.08
CA GLN A 13 -10.34 -5.53 3.87
C GLN A 13 -9.48 -4.31 3.52
N ARG A 14 -9.94 -3.47 2.58
CA ARG A 14 -9.24 -2.24 2.22
C ARG A 14 -9.13 -1.26 3.39
N TYR A 15 -10.20 -1.13 4.17
CA TYR A 15 -10.22 -0.27 5.36
C TYR A 15 -9.14 -0.70 6.36
N ALA A 16 -9.04 -2.00 6.66
CA ALA A 16 -8.05 -2.52 7.58
C ALA A 16 -6.61 -2.24 7.10
N VAL A 17 -6.31 -2.51 5.82
CA VAL A 17 -4.98 -2.17 5.24
C VAL A 17 -4.73 -0.67 5.27
N ARG A 18 -5.75 0.15 4.97
CA ARG A 18 -5.63 1.62 5.00
C ARG A 18 -5.27 2.12 6.39
N GLN A 19 -5.86 1.56 7.46
CA GLN A 19 -5.48 1.94 8.83
C GLN A 19 -4.01 1.61 9.12
N THR A 20 -3.54 0.44 8.70
CA THR A 20 -2.11 0.08 8.84
C THR A 20 -1.21 1.04 8.07
N VAL A 21 -1.57 1.37 6.82
CA VAL A 21 -0.80 2.29 5.98
C VAL A 21 -0.76 3.70 6.58
N VAL A 22 -1.88 4.22 7.06
CA VAL A 22 -1.93 5.54 7.73
C VAL A 22 -1.11 5.54 9.02
N ALA A 23 -1.13 4.45 9.78
CA ALA A 23 -0.31 4.32 10.99
C ALA A 23 1.20 4.32 10.66
N ALA A 24 1.60 3.64 9.59
CA ALA A 24 2.97 3.65 9.10
C ALA A 24 3.37 5.03 8.53
N GLU A 25 2.49 5.67 7.74
CA GLU A 25 2.72 7.01 7.18
C GLU A 25 3.02 8.04 8.27
N ARG A 26 2.30 8.00 9.41
CA ARG A 26 2.53 8.92 10.53
C ARG A 26 3.94 8.80 11.10
N VAL A 27 4.43 7.57 11.25
CA VAL A 27 5.80 7.32 11.73
C VAL A 27 6.81 7.75 10.68
N PHE A 28 6.58 7.36 9.41
CA PHE A 28 7.45 7.69 8.29
C PHE A 28 7.58 9.20 8.06
N LYS A 29 6.53 10.00 8.25
CA LYS A 29 6.58 11.47 8.14
C LYS A 29 7.46 12.13 9.20
N ASN A 30 7.68 11.49 10.35
CA ASN A 30 8.65 12.01 11.32
C ASN A 30 10.10 11.82 10.82
N GLU A 31 10.35 10.78 10.02
CA GLU A 31 11.66 10.48 9.41
C GLU A 31 11.88 11.29 8.12
N HIS A 32 10.82 11.50 7.33
CA HIS A 32 10.85 12.15 6.03
C HIS A 32 9.70 13.16 5.88
N PRO A 33 9.77 14.33 6.54
CA PRO A 33 8.66 15.29 6.58
C PRO A 33 8.30 15.89 5.22
N ASP A 34 9.28 16.02 4.32
CA ASP A 34 9.10 16.63 3.00
C ASP A 34 8.52 15.63 1.96
N LEU A 35 8.44 14.35 2.31
CA LEU A 35 8.10 13.30 1.35
C LEU A 35 6.59 13.07 1.31
N LYS A 36 5.99 13.38 0.16
CA LYS A 36 4.56 13.16 -0.09
C LYS A 36 4.26 11.67 -0.34
N ILE A 37 3.31 11.13 0.43
CA ILE A 37 2.70 9.82 0.21
C ILE A 37 1.28 10.01 -0.36
N VAL A 38 0.94 9.25 -1.41
CA VAL A 38 -0.41 9.22 -2.00
C VAL A 38 -0.98 7.83 -1.79
N ILE A 39 -2.19 7.73 -1.22
CA ILE A 39 -2.84 6.44 -0.92
C ILE A 39 -4.13 6.30 -1.72
N THR A 40 -4.13 5.41 -2.70
CA THR A 40 -5.27 5.14 -3.59
C THR A 40 -5.87 3.76 -3.31
N GLU A 41 -7.20 3.65 -3.32
CA GLU A 41 -7.88 2.34 -3.30
C GLU A 41 -8.29 1.94 -4.72
N LEU A 42 -7.78 0.81 -5.19
CA LEU A 42 -8.18 0.21 -6.46
C LEU A 42 -9.25 -0.86 -6.22
N LYS A 43 -10.42 -0.62 -6.82
CA LYS A 43 -11.63 -1.45 -6.69
C LYS A 43 -12.11 -2.00 -8.03
N ASP A 44 -11.52 -1.50 -9.11
CA ASP A 44 -11.89 -1.81 -10.48
C ASP A 44 -10.96 -2.90 -11.02
N TRP A 45 -11.51 -3.90 -11.70
CA TRP A 45 -10.74 -5.02 -12.20
C TRP A 45 -9.70 -4.58 -13.25
N VAL A 46 -10.06 -3.70 -14.18
CA VAL A 46 -9.17 -3.22 -15.25
C VAL A 46 -7.92 -2.53 -14.68
N LYS A 47 -8.05 -1.89 -13.51
CA LYS A 47 -6.89 -1.32 -12.79
C LYS A 47 -6.12 -2.35 -11.97
N ILE A 48 -6.80 -3.36 -11.42
CA ILE A 48 -6.17 -4.40 -10.59
C ILE A 48 -5.35 -5.37 -11.44
N GLU A 49 -5.84 -5.73 -12.63
CA GLU A 49 -5.18 -6.70 -13.52
C GLU A 49 -3.81 -6.22 -14.01
N GLN A 50 -3.54 -4.91 -13.97
CA GLN A 50 -2.23 -4.32 -14.26
C GLN A 50 -1.15 -4.76 -13.27
N TYR A 51 -1.52 -5.19 -12.06
CA TYR A 51 -0.58 -5.58 -11.00
C TYR A 51 -0.59 -7.09 -10.72
N THR A 52 -1.70 -7.77 -10.97
CA THR A 52 -1.80 -9.23 -10.77
C THR A 52 -2.90 -9.84 -11.64
N PRO A 53 -2.63 -10.98 -12.33
CA PRO A 53 -3.65 -11.68 -13.11
C PRO A 53 -4.72 -12.35 -12.23
N VAL A 54 -4.45 -12.52 -10.94
CA VAL A 54 -5.41 -13.06 -9.96
C VAL A 54 -5.32 -12.22 -8.69
N LEU A 55 -6.44 -11.60 -8.30
CA LEU A 55 -6.48 -10.83 -7.07
C LEU A 55 -6.58 -11.74 -5.85
N SER A 56 -5.51 -11.79 -5.06
CA SER A 56 -5.55 -12.27 -3.69
C SER A 56 -5.66 -11.07 -2.75
N ALA A 57 -6.87 -10.79 -2.26
CA ALA A 57 -7.13 -9.61 -1.45
C ALA A 57 -6.91 -9.86 0.07
N PRO A 58 -6.50 -8.83 0.84
CA PRO A 58 -6.06 -7.54 0.33
C PRO A 58 -4.64 -7.61 -0.23
N SER A 59 -4.34 -6.73 -1.20
CA SER A 59 -3.02 -6.57 -1.79
C SER A 59 -2.55 -5.11 -1.70
N LEU A 60 -1.23 -4.89 -1.57
CA LEU A 60 -0.63 -3.56 -1.47
C LEU A 60 0.46 -3.40 -2.54
N VAL A 61 0.42 -2.28 -3.23
CA VAL A 61 1.43 -1.85 -4.19
C VAL A 61 2.12 -0.59 -3.67
N VAL A 62 3.45 -0.53 -3.79
CA VAL A 62 4.27 0.66 -3.52
C VAL A 62 5.08 0.97 -4.77
N ASN A 63 4.97 2.20 -5.31
CA ASN A 63 5.67 2.63 -6.53
C ASN A 63 5.59 1.60 -7.67
N GLU A 64 4.36 1.19 -8.02
CA GLU A 64 4.05 0.15 -9.02
C GLU A 64 4.52 -1.29 -8.70
N LYS A 65 5.17 -1.53 -7.56
CA LYS A 65 5.59 -2.87 -7.14
C LYS A 65 4.58 -3.51 -6.19
N LEU A 66 4.10 -4.70 -6.50
CA LEU A 66 3.22 -5.49 -5.62
C LEU A 66 4.03 -6.09 -4.47
N VAL A 67 3.81 -5.60 -3.24
CA VAL A 67 4.63 -5.95 -2.06
C VAL A 67 3.89 -6.81 -1.02
N CYS A 68 2.55 -6.81 -1.04
CA CYS A 68 1.71 -7.59 -0.13
C CYS A 68 0.60 -8.26 -0.93
N VAL A 69 0.39 -9.55 -0.71
CA VAL A 69 -0.56 -10.37 -1.50
C VAL A 69 -1.36 -11.29 -0.57
N GLY A 70 -2.69 -11.20 -0.63
CA GLY A 70 -3.62 -12.12 0.05
C GLY A 70 -3.58 -12.07 1.58
N ARG A 71 -3.00 -11.02 2.17
CA ARG A 71 -2.82 -10.90 3.62
C ARG A 71 -2.81 -9.47 4.09
N PHE A 72 -3.07 -9.28 5.38
CA PHE A 72 -2.93 -7.97 6.02
C PHE A 72 -1.46 -7.75 6.40
N PRO A 73 -0.85 -6.63 5.96
CA PRO A 73 0.49 -6.29 6.39
C PRO A 73 0.48 -5.77 7.83
N SER A 74 1.59 -5.95 8.54
CA SER A 74 1.88 -5.26 9.79
C SER A 74 2.35 -3.82 9.52
N ARG A 75 2.34 -2.97 10.55
CA ARG A 75 2.86 -1.60 10.45
C ARG A 75 4.34 -1.57 10.09
N ASP A 76 5.14 -2.46 10.67
CA ASP A 76 6.59 -2.48 10.49
C ASP A 76 6.98 -2.94 9.08
N GLU A 77 6.22 -3.87 8.48
CA GLU A 77 6.38 -4.21 7.06
C GLU A 77 6.10 -3.02 6.15
N VAL A 78 5.00 -2.28 6.40
CA VAL A 78 4.69 -1.08 5.61
C VAL A 78 5.79 -0.03 5.75
N LEU A 79 6.33 0.19 6.95
CA LEU A 79 7.48 1.07 7.16
C LEU A 79 8.71 0.61 6.38
N GLY A 80 8.97 -0.70 6.37
CA GLY A 80 10.05 -1.29 5.57
C GLY A 80 9.92 -0.93 4.09
N TRP A 81 8.75 -1.16 3.50
CA TRP A 81 8.51 -0.83 2.09
C TRP A 81 8.58 0.68 1.80
N LEU A 82 8.07 1.53 2.69
CA LEU A 82 8.16 2.98 2.55
C LEU A 82 9.62 3.45 2.55
N ARG A 83 10.45 2.93 3.46
CA ARG A 83 11.88 3.27 3.53
C ARG A 83 12.65 2.76 2.31
N SER A 84 12.38 1.53 1.87
CA SER A 84 12.97 1.00 0.64
C SER A 84 12.61 1.87 -0.58
N ALA A 85 11.38 2.38 -0.65
CA ALA A 85 10.91 3.23 -1.74
C ALA A 85 11.53 4.64 -1.78
N VAL A 86 12.36 5.03 -0.80
CA VAL A 86 13.16 6.28 -0.84
C VAL A 86 14.50 6.06 -1.55
N ILE A 87 15.01 4.82 -1.51
CA ILE A 87 16.36 4.47 -1.99
C ILE A 87 16.32 3.97 -3.45
N ASP A 88 15.18 3.39 -3.85
CA ASP A 88 14.85 2.93 -5.20
C ASP A 88 14.52 4.10 -6.15
#